data_AF-A0A533RYF1-F1
#
_entry.id   AF-A0A533RYF1-F1
#
_cell.length_a   1.000
_cell.length_b   1.000
_cell.length_c   1.000
_cell.angle_alpha   90.00
_cell.angle_beta   90.00
_cell.angle_gamma   90.00
#
_symmetry.space_group_name_H-M   'P 1'
#
loop_
_entity.id
_entity.type
_entity.pdbx_description
1 polymer ?
#
loop_
_entity_poly.entity_id
_entity_poly.type
_entity_poly.pdbx_seq_one_letter_code
_entity_poly.pdbx_strand_id
1 'polypeptide(L)'
;MAFAVHINMERCTGCNNCVVACPVNALELHTVDPVTKDKIYKVKDGKAYSLDFKSELCAGCGVCVEACPYDVIKLVGPWELKSRPQVTGTTE
;
A
#
# COMPACT_ATOMS: atom_id res chain seq x y z
N MET A 1 -8.14 7.28 -13.80
CA MET A 1 -8.36 8.29 -12.75
C MET A 1 -7.24 8.11 -11.73
N ALA A 2 -6.61 9.17 -11.19
CA ALA A 2 -5.45 9.01 -10.32
C ALA A 2 -5.87 8.85 -8.85
N PHE A 3 -5.85 7.61 -8.35
CA PHE A 3 -5.98 7.28 -6.93
C PHE A 3 -4.63 6.79 -6.40
N ALA A 4 -4.33 7.08 -5.15
CA ALA A 4 -3.13 6.59 -4.47
C ALA A 4 -3.51 5.88 -3.16
N VAL A 5 -2.85 4.77 -2.85
CA VAL A 5 -3.03 4.05 -1.59
C VAL A 5 -1.76 4.20 -0.76
N HIS A 6 -1.87 4.87 0.39
CA HIS A 6 -0.78 4.97 1.37
C HIS A 6 -0.91 3.84 2.39
N ILE A 7 0.16 3.06 2.55
CA ILE A 7 0.20 1.95 3.51
C ILE A 7 1.33 2.22 4.50
N ASN A 8 1.01 2.29 5.79
CA ASN A 8 2.05 2.32 6.82
C ASN A 8 2.70 0.93 6.91
N MET A 9 3.84 0.77 6.25
CA MET A 9 4.57 -0.50 6.22
C MET A 9 5.08 -0.91 7.61
N GLU A 10 5.49 0.02 8.47
CA GLU A 10 5.94 -0.25 9.85
C GLU A 10 4.88 -0.97 10.70
N ARG A 11 3.59 -0.68 10.48
CA ARG A 11 2.47 -1.36 11.15
C ARG A 11 1.86 -2.48 10.30
N CYS A 12 2.07 -2.50 8.98
CA CYS A 12 1.62 -3.59 8.10
C CYS A 12 2.23 -4.94 8.49
N THR A 13 1.40 -5.99 8.49
CA THR A 13 1.74 -7.35 8.91
C THR A 13 1.87 -8.36 7.77
N GLY A 14 1.57 -7.96 6.52
CA GLY A 14 1.53 -8.90 5.39
C GLY A 14 0.34 -9.86 5.42
N CYS A 15 -0.75 -9.56 6.15
CA CYS A 15 -1.92 -10.43 6.29
C CYS A 15 -2.76 -10.66 5.02
N ASN A 16 -2.43 -10.02 3.89
CA ASN A 16 -3.07 -10.20 2.58
C ASN A 16 -4.56 -9.81 2.44
N ASN A 17 -5.27 -9.46 3.53
CA ASN A 17 -6.71 -9.09 3.48
C ASN A 17 -7.05 -8.03 2.42
N CYS A 18 -6.22 -7.00 2.28
CA CYS A 18 -6.46 -5.90 1.33
C CYS A 18 -6.36 -6.33 -0.15
N VAL A 19 -5.61 -7.39 -0.46
CA VAL A 19 -5.54 -8.00 -1.79
C VAL A 19 -6.81 -8.80 -2.04
N VAL A 20 -7.17 -9.70 -1.12
CA VAL A 20 -8.37 -10.56 -1.23
C VAL A 20 -9.66 -9.74 -1.30
N ALA A 21 -9.73 -8.62 -0.59
CA ALA A 21 -10.88 -7.72 -0.59
C ALA A 21 -10.94 -6.76 -1.79
N CYS A 22 -9.93 -6.74 -2.67
CA CYS A 22 -9.91 -5.83 -3.82
C CYS A 22 -10.68 -6.45 -5.01
N PRO A 23 -11.87 -5.95 -5.38
CA PRO A 23 -12.69 -6.58 -6.44
C PRO A 23 -12.09 -6.45 -7.85
N VAL A 24 -11.03 -5.65 -8.01
CA VAL A 24 -10.34 -5.32 -9.26
C VAL A 24 -8.88 -5.73 -9.27
N ASN A 25 -8.41 -6.48 -8.24
CA ASN A 25 -7.03 -6.94 -8.09
C ASN A 25 -5.96 -5.84 -8.29
N ALA A 26 -6.25 -4.63 -7.82
CA ALA A 26 -5.35 -3.47 -7.90
C ALA A 26 -4.20 -3.48 -6.87
N LEU A 27 -4.19 -4.47 -5.97
CA LEU A 27 -3.18 -4.66 -4.92
C LEU A 27 -2.59 -6.06 -5.08
N GLU A 28 -1.28 -6.20 -4.94
CA GLU A 28 -0.58 -7.49 -5.02
C GLU A 28 0.46 -7.57 -3.89
N LEU A 29 0.49 -8.68 -3.15
CA LEU A 29 1.42 -8.90 -2.04
C LEU A 29 2.37 -10.03 -2.41
N HIS A 30 3.67 -9.70 -2.48
CA HIS A 30 4.72 -10.67 -2.74
C HIS A 30 5.50 -10.95 -1.47
N THR A 31 5.73 -12.23 -1.16
CA THR A 31 6.80 -12.64 -0.24
C THR A 31 8.11 -12.62 -1.01
N VAL A 32 9.06 -11.78 -0.60
CA VAL A 32 10.40 -11.73 -1.19
C VAL A 32 11.38 -12.45 -0.26
N ASP A 33 12.51 -12.89 -0.81
CA ASP A 33 13.63 -13.35 0.00
C ASP A 33 14.50 -12.13 0.35
N PRO A 34 14.88 -11.91 1.63
CA PRO A 34 15.68 -10.75 2.02
C PRO A 34 17.11 -10.73 1.45
N VAL A 35 17.55 -11.75 0.70
CA VAL A 35 18.84 -11.77 0.01
C VAL A 35 18.85 -10.90 -1.26
N THR A 36 17.71 -10.64 -1.90
CA THR A 36 17.65 -9.80 -3.13
C THR A 36 17.46 -8.31 -2.79
N LYS A 37 18.34 -7.46 -3.32
CA LYS A 37 18.48 -6.05 -2.88
C LYS A 37 17.61 -5.04 -3.63
N ASP A 38 16.72 -5.49 -4.52
CA ASP A 38 16.15 -4.64 -5.58
C ASP A 38 14.85 -3.89 -5.22
N LYS A 39 14.25 -4.15 -4.04
CA LYS A 39 13.06 -3.43 -3.56
C LYS A 39 13.15 -3.11 -2.07
N ILE A 40 12.45 -2.06 -1.63
CA ILE A 40 12.17 -1.83 -0.20
C ILE A 40 11.13 -2.85 0.25
N TYR A 41 11.53 -3.80 1.09
CA TYR A 41 10.67 -4.80 1.70
C TYR A 41 10.68 -4.68 3.22
N LYS A 42 9.63 -5.19 3.87
CA LYS A 42 9.61 -5.32 5.32
C LYS A 42 9.78 -6.79 5.72
N VAL A 43 10.76 -7.05 6.57
CA VAL A 43 10.90 -8.35 7.25
C VAL A 43 10.04 -8.35 8.51
N LYS A 44 9.19 -9.37 8.66
CA LYS A 44 8.54 -9.71 9.93
C LYS A 44 8.47 -11.22 10.06
N ASP A 45 8.76 -11.75 11.24
CA ASP A 45 8.69 -13.18 11.55
C ASP A 45 9.53 -14.03 10.56
N GLY A 46 10.70 -13.51 10.17
CA GLY A 46 11.64 -14.14 9.22
C GLY A 46 11.24 -14.07 7.74
N LYS A 47 10.08 -13.49 7.40
CA LYS A 47 9.59 -13.36 6.02
C LYS A 47 9.62 -11.91 5.58
N ALA A 48 10.18 -11.64 4.41
CA ALA A 48 10.11 -10.32 3.80
C ALA A 48 8.88 -10.23 2.89
N TYR A 49 8.20 -9.08 2.89
CA TYR A 49 7.08 -8.82 1.99
C TYR A 49 7.13 -7.42 1.38
N SER A 50 6.76 -7.34 0.11
CA SER A 50 6.52 -6.11 -0.66
C SER A 50 5.07 -6.10 -1.14
N LEU A 51 4.48 -4.91 -1.23
CA LEU A 51 3.12 -4.71 -1.71
C LEU A 51 3.16 -3.75 -2.89
N ASP A 52 2.74 -4.24 -4.05
CA ASP A 52 2.70 -3.51 -5.30
C ASP A 52 1.25 -3.04 -5.58
N PHE A 53 1.07 -1.80 -6.08
CA PHE A 53 -0.23 -1.16 -6.27
C PHE A 53 -0.40 -0.68 -7.71
N LYS A 54 -1.44 -1.19 -8.39
CA LYS A 54 -1.80 -0.91 -9.79
C LYS A 54 -2.85 0.20 -9.83
N SER A 55 -2.38 1.44 -9.80
CA SER A 55 -3.21 2.66 -9.78
C SER A 55 -4.21 2.74 -10.95
N GLU A 56 -3.87 2.14 -12.08
CA GLU A 56 -4.66 2.04 -13.31
C GLU A 56 -5.88 1.12 -13.19
N LEU A 57 -5.84 0.14 -12.30
CA LEU A 57 -6.98 -0.75 -11.98
C LEU A 57 -7.83 -0.21 -10.82
N CYS A 58 -7.30 0.72 -10.02
CA CYS A 58 -7.96 1.17 -8.80
C CYS A 58 -9.20 2.04 -9.11
N ALA A 59 -10.39 1.55 -8.74
CA ALA A 59 -11.64 2.28 -8.85
C ALA A 59 -11.88 3.28 -7.69
N GLY A 60 -11.00 3.34 -6.68
CA GLY A 60 -11.16 4.21 -5.52
C GLY A 60 -12.30 3.81 -4.57
N CYS A 61 -12.67 2.53 -4.50
CA CYS A 61 -13.83 2.03 -3.76
C CYS A 61 -13.67 1.94 -2.22
N GLY A 62 -12.46 2.13 -1.68
CA GLY A 62 -12.23 2.16 -0.22
C GLY A 62 -12.19 0.81 0.50
N VAL A 63 -12.69 -0.29 -0.09
CA VAL A 63 -12.83 -1.61 0.54
C VAL A 63 -11.50 -2.15 1.14
N CYS A 64 -10.35 -1.79 0.56
CA CYS A 64 -9.04 -2.18 1.10
C CYS A 64 -8.69 -1.51 2.45
N VAL A 65 -9.29 -0.36 2.77
CA VAL A 65 -9.18 0.32 4.07
C VAL A 65 -9.99 -0.45 5.10
N GLU A 66 -11.26 -0.73 4.81
CA GLU A 66 -12.18 -1.47 5.71
C GLU A 66 -11.70 -2.91 5.97
N ALA A 67 -11.14 -3.58 4.96
CA ALA A 67 -10.58 -4.92 5.09
C ALA A 67 -9.27 -4.97 5.91
N CYS A 68 -8.71 -3.84 6.31
CA CYS A 68 -7.45 -3.78 7.05
C CYS A 68 -7.69 -3.79 8.57
N PRO A 69 -7.50 -4.92 9.28
CA PRO A 69 -7.80 -5.02 10.72
C PRO A 69 -6.83 -4.22 11.62
N TYR A 70 -5.79 -3.62 11.03
CA TYR A 70 -4.78 -2.82 11.74
C TYR A 70 -4.94 -1.31 11.50
N ASP A 71 -5.86 -0.89 10.63
CA ASP A 71 -6.04 0.49 10.17
C ASP A 71 -4.71 1.16 9.75
N VAL A 72 -4.05 0.54 8.76
CA VAL A 72 -2.74 1.00 8.23
C VAL A 72 -2.81 1.47 6.78
N ILE A 73 -4.00 1.42 6.16
CA ILE A 73 -4.20 1.73 4.74
C ILE A 73 -5.06 3.00 4.63
N LYS A 74 -4.63 3.95 3.80
CA LYS A 74 -5.37 5.19 3.51
C LYS A 74 -5.51 5.36 2.01
N LEU A 75 -6.74 5.49 1.54
CA LEU A 75 -7.05 5.81 0.15
C LEU A 75 -7.04 7.35 -0.04
N VAL A 76 -6.31 7.81 -1.04
CA VAL A 76 -6.18 9.23 -1.41
C VAL A 76 -6.75 9.41 -2.82
N GLY A 77 -7.73 10.31 -2.96
CA GLY A 77 -8.37 10.63 -4.22
C GLY A 77 -7.76 11.83 -4.94
N PRO A 78 -8.11 12.06 -6.23
CA PRO A 78 -7.63 13.19 -7.03
C PRO A 78 -8.09 14.57 -6.52
N TRP A 79 -9.00 14.61 -5.54
CA TRP A 79 -9.45 15.81 -4.86
C TRP A 79 -8.57 16.19 -3.65
N GLU A 80 -8.08 15.23 -2.85
CA GLU A 80 -7.12 15.48 -1.75
C GLU A 80 -5.71 15.79 -2.29
N LEU A 81 -5.35 15.27 -3.47
CA LEU A 81 -4.10 15.58 -4.15
C LEU A 81 -3.93 17.07 -4.52
N LYS A 82 -4.99 17.88 -4.41
CA LYS A 82 -4.92 19.35 -4.60
C LYS A 82 -4.81 20.14 -3.28
N SER A 83 -5.15 19.53 -2.13
CA SER A 83 -5.18 20.18 -0.82
C SER A 83 -3.92 19.94 0.01
N ARG A 84 -3.10 18.95 -0.34
CA ARG A 84 -1.77 18.75 0.26
C ARG A 84 -0.68 19.35 -0.62
N PRO A 85 0.15 20.29 -0.12
CA PRO A 85 1.48 20.43 -0.70
C PRO A 85 2.19 19.09 -0.52
N GLN A 86 2.70 18.52 -1.61
CA GLN A 86 3.55 17.32 -1.56
C GLN A 86 4.63 17.56 -0.51
N VAL A 87 4.67 16.68 0.50
CA VAL A 87 5.79 16.58 1.44
C VAL A 87 6.98 15.93 0.72
N THR A 88 7.54 16.68 -0.24
CA THR A 88 8.93 16.50 -0.66
C THR A 88 9.76 16.61 0.62
N GLY A 89 10.51 15.56 0.95
CA GLY A 89 11.34 15.56 2.15
C GLY A 89 12.42 16.64 2.04
N THR A 90 12.19 17.78 2.68
CA THR A 90 13.22 18.77 2.99
C THR A 90 13.90 18.33 4.28
N THR A 91 14.80 17.36 4.16
CA THR A 91 15.95 17.28 5.07
C THR A 91 16.89 18.41 4.69
N GLU A 92 16.79 19.53 5.41
CA GLU A 92 17.86 20.46 5.83
C GLU A 92 17.24 21.62 6.62
#